data_AF-Q8LN47-F1
#
_entry.id   AF-Q8LN47-F1
#
_cell.length_a   1.000
_cell.length_b   1.000
_cell.length_c   1.000
_cell.angle_alpha   90.00
_cell.angle_beta   90.00
_cell.angle_gamma   90.00
#
_symmetry.space_group_name_H-M   'P 1'
#
loop_
_entity.id
_entity.type
_entity.pdbx_description
1 polymer ?
#
loop_
_entity_poly.entity_id
_entity_poly.type
_entity_poly.pdbx_seq_one_letter_code
_entity_poly.pdbx_strand_id
1 'polypeptide(L)'
;MAIGSPVGLVLSTDAGKGIDTTVTRVFNNGVEHRECMRHLVKNFQKRFSGEVFERNLWSASRAYRQDIYEGHYNEMKEACPRATEWIDDFHKHIWTRSKFSPVSKCDYVTNNIAETFNSWIRHEKSLPVVDLMDKIRHMIMERISIRKRLAEKLTGQILPSVMKTLYARSRDLGYKLYSAHKHLGEIGGTGRDLKTWRHTVDLNTRECSCRQWQITGIPCTHVIFLIISRRGLELEQFVDEYYYVAAFKRAYAGHVVPMTDKAQWAKGNIGLKLHPPLLKRSAGRPRSRRIKGVEEGGVGKRKYRCKRSTPTRSRPSVVTTTSPITRSRARALNLDVAAPPTNQEKNTRKSPSKKAGGGK
;
A
#
# COMPACT_ATOMS: atom_id res chain seq x y z
N MET A 1 5.48 -26.06 -6.68
CA MET A 1 5.72 -24.68 -6.21
C MET A 1 4.36 -23.97 -6.21
N ALA A 2 3.86 -23.49 -5.07
CA ALA A 2 2.44 -23.15 -4.90
C ALA A 2 1.98 -21.86 -5.60
N ILE A 3 2.91 -21.06 -6.11
CA ILE A 3 2.65 -19.86 -6.91
C ILE A 3 3.58 -20.01 -8.10
N GLY A 4 3.02 -20.14 -9.31
CA GLY A 4 3.83 -20.10 -10.54
C GLY A 4 4.44 -18.71 -10.75
N SER A 5 5.05 -18.47 -11.90
CA SER A 5 5.55 -17.14 -12.28
C SER A 5 4.68 -16.53 -13.38
N PRO A 6 3.44 -16.09 -13.08
CA PRO A 6 2.60 -15.48 -14.09
C PRO A 6 3.21 -14.17 -14.59
N VAL A 7 2.88 -13.81 -15.83
CA VAL A 7 3.26 -12.52 -16.42
C VAL A 7 2.74 -11.39 -15.53
N GLY A 8 3.61 -10.43 -15.20
CA GLY A 8 3.27 -9.31 -14.33
C GLY A 8 3.34 -9.60 -12.83
N LEU A 9 3.85 -10.77 -12.40
CA LEU A 9 4.15 -11.00 -10.99
C LEU A 9 5.15 -9.95 -10.49
N VAL A 10 4.86 -9.39 -9.31
CA VAL A 10 5.72 -8.44 -8.61
C VAL A 10 5.92 -8.95 -7.19
N LEU A 11 7.17 -8.96 -6.75
CA LEU A 11 7.54 -9.31 -5.39
C LEU A 11 7.95 -8.03 -4.66
N SER A 12 7.27 -7.71 -3.56
CA SER A 12 7.62 -6.58 -2.70
C SER A 12 8.09 -7.10 -1.36
N THR A 13 9.36 -6.89 -1.02
CA THR A 13 9.94 -7.41 0.22
C THR A 13 10.55 -6.31 1.08
N ASP A 14 10.71 -6.63 2.36
CA ASP A 14 11.52 -5.83 3.27
C ASP A 14 13.00 -6.21 3.04
N ALA A 15 13.96 -5.29 3.18
CA ALA A 15 15.39 -5.54 2.95
C ALA A 15 16.04 -6.47 4.01
N GLY A 16 15.66 -7.74 3.98
CA GLY A 16 16.28 -8.83 4.74
C GLY A 16 17.11 -9.72 3.82
N LYS A 17 18.43 -9.84 4.11
CA LYS A 17 19.39 -10.61 3.30
C LYS A 17 18.94 -12.05 2.98
N GLY A 18 18.26 -12.73 3.90
CA GLY A 18 17.79 -14.11 3.69
C GLY A 18 16.59 -14.25 2.75
N ILE A 19 15.73 -13.22 2.67
CA ILE A 19 14.58 -13.20 1.77
C ILE A 19 15.06 -13.00 0.34
N ASP A 20 16.03 -12.10 0.16
CA ASP A 20 16.62 -11.76 -1.13
C ASP A 20 17.21 -13.00 -1.85
N THR A 21 18.12 -13.72 -1.19
CA THR A 21 18.72 -14.94 -1.75
C THR A 21 17.67 -15.99 -2.13
N THR A 22 16.63 -16.12 -1.31
CA THR A 22 15.58 -17.11 -1.53
C THR A 22 14.70 -16.74 -2.72
N VAL A 23 14.30 -15.47 -2.81
CA VAL A 23 13.46 -14.97 -3.92
C VAL A 23 14.19 -15.15 -5.24
N THR A 24 15.45 -14.73 -5.35
CA THR A 24 16.25 -14.86 -6.58
C THR A 24 16.44 -16.31 -7.00
N ARG A 25 16.57 -17.24 -6.04
CA ARG A 25 16.70 -18.67 -6.33
C ARG A 25 15.40 -19.29 -6.87
N VAL A 26 14.25 -18.84 -6.35
CA VAL A 26 12.93 -19.41 -6.69
C VAL A 26 12.36 -18.78 -7.96
N PHE A 27 12.55 -17.47 -8.14
CA PHE A 27 12.02 -16.69 -9.26
C PHE A 27 13.17 -16.18 -10.15
N ASN A 28 13.77 -17.09 -10.92
CA ASN A 28 14.90 -16.79 -11.80
C ASN A 28 14.50 -16.23 -13.18
N ASN A 29 13.20 -16.07 -13.44
CA ASN A 29 12.64 -15.69 -14.74
C ASN A 29 12.45 -14.17 -14.92
N GLY A 30 13.21 -13.34 -14.20
CA GLY A 30 13.14 -11.89 -14.33
C GLY A 30 11.90 -11.25 -13.70
N VAL A 31 11.34 -11.84 -12.64
CA VAL A 31 10.23 -11.26 -11.88
C VAL A 31 10.63 -9.91 -11.29
N GLU A 32 9.75 -8.93 -11.38
CA GLU A 32 10.01 -7.59 -10.84
C GLU A 32 10.10 -7.66 -9.31
N HIS A 33 11.28 -7.31 -8.78
CA HIS A 33 11.54 -7.28 -7.34
C HIS A 33 11.62 -5.84 -6.85
N ARG A 34 10.66 -5.49 -6.00
CA ARG A 34 10.52 -4.19 -5.36
C ARG A 34 10.92 -4.23 -3.90
N GLU A 35 11.51 -3.13 -3.45
CA GLU A 35 11.77 -2.93 -2.04
C GLU A 35 10.69 -2.06 -1.39
N CYS A 36 10.29 -2.45 -0.18
CA CYS A 36 9.40 -1.64 0.63
C CYS A 36 10.08 -0.31 1.02
N MET A 37 9.55 0.79 0.49
CA MET A 37 10.04 2.15 0.76
C MET A 37 10.05 2.50 2.25
N ARG A 38 9.05 2.01 3.02
CA ARG A 38 9.00 2.25 4.47
C ARG A 38 10.21 1.63 5.19
N HIS A 39 10.66 0.47 4.73
CA HIS A 39 11.83 -0.20 5.30
C HIS A 39 13.13 0.46 4.87
N LEU A 40 13.23 0.89 3.61
CA LEU A 40 14.34 1.72 3.11
C LEU A 40 14.47 2.99 3.97
N VAL A 41 13.39 3.78 4.09
CA VAL A 41 13.38 5.01 4.90
C VAL A 41 13.78 4.74 6.35
N LYS A 42 13.24 3.68 6.96
CA LYS A 42 13.58 3.31 8.33
C LYS A 42 15.06 2.94 8.50
N ASN A 43 15.68 2.29 7.51
CA ASN A 43 17.10 1.96 7.56
C ASN A 43 17.98 3.17 7.27
N PHE A 44 17.56 3.99 6.31
CA PHE A 44 18.21 5.25 5.94
C PHE A 44 18.26 6.23 7.13
N GLN A 45 17.13 6.44 7.81
CA GLN A 45 16.98 7.35 8.96
C GLN A 45 17.83 6.97 10.19
N LYS A 46 18.37 5.74 10.24
CA LYS A 46 19.32 5.35 11.29
C LYS A 46 20.71 5.96 11.08
N ARG A 47 21.03 6.35 9.85
CA ARG A 47 22.35 6.79 9.40
C ARG A 47 22.34 8.24 8.94
N PHE A 48 21.30 8.62 8.20
CA PHE A 48 21.16 9.94 7.59
C PHE A 48 19.83 10.55 8.00
N SER A 49 19.84 11.82 8.38
CA SER A 49 18.63 12.55 8.78
C SER A 49 18.77 14.00 8.37
N GLY A 50 17.66 14.66 8.07
CA GLY A 50 17.64 16.05 7.66
C GLY A 50 16.42 16.36 6.80
N GLU A 51 16.00 17.62 6.80
CA GLU A 51 14.81 18.07 6.08
C GLU A 51 14.89 17.78 4.58
N VAL A 52 16.10 17.89 3.98
CA VAL A 52 16.32 17.57 2.57
C VAL A 52 15.93 16.13 2.23
N PHE A 53 16.24 15.17 3.10
CA PHE A 53 15.89 13.77 2.89
C PHE A 53 14.42 13.49 3.18
N GLU A 54 13.85 14.12 4.20
CA GLU A 54 12.42 14.00 4.51
C GLU A 54 11.54 14.50 3.36
N ARG A 55 11.97 15.59 2.71
CA ARG A 55 11.28 16.18 1.55
C ARG A 55 11.46 15.36 0.28
N ASN A 56 12.68 14.91 0.00
CA ASN A 56 13.01 14.36 -1.31
C ASN A 56 12.91 12.84 -1.42
N LEU A 57 13.19 12.09 -0.36
CA LEU A 57 13.28 10.63 -0.45
C LEU A 57 11.93 9.98 -0.78
N TRP A 58 10.85 10.39 -0.10
CA TRP A 58 9.48 9.93 -0.41
C TRP A 58 8.96 10.47 -1.75
N SER A 59 9.39 11.67 -2.15
CA SER A 59 8.98 12.28 -3.40
C SER A 59 9.62 11.56 -4.60
N ALA A 60 10.92 11.24 -4.48
CA ALA A 60 11.66 10.41 -5.43
C ALA A 60 11.00 9.03 -5.59
N SER A 61 10.60 8.37 -4.50
CA SER A 61 10.00 7.03 -4.58
C SER A 61 8.61 7.03 -5.25
N ARG A 62 7.87 8.13 -5.13
CA ARG A 62 6.50 8.27 -5.66
C ARG A 62 6.45 8.86 -7.07
N ALA A 63 7.59 9.32 -7.60
CA ALA A 63 7.69 9.90 -8.93
C ALA A 63 7.39 8.86 -10.01
N TYR A 64 6.44 9.15 -10.90
CA TYR A 64 6.15 8.28 -12.05
C TYR A 64 7.11 8.52 -13.22
N ARG A 65 7.63 9.74 -13.36
CA ARG A 65 8.58 10.09 -14.41
C ARG A 65 10.01 10.04 -13.88
N GLN A 66 10.91 9.68 -14.79
CA GLN A 66 12.33 9.50 -14.49
C GLN A 66 13.01 10.83 -14.14
N ASP A 67 12.70 11.90 -14.85
CA ASP A 67 13.27 13.23 -14.62
C ASP A 67 12.83 13.84 -13.28
N ILE A 68 11.59 13.61 -12.83
CA ILE A 68 11.14 14.01 -11.49
C ILE A 68 11.85 13.22 -10.40
N TYR A 69 12.06 11.92 -10.61
CA TYR A 69 12.86 11.10 -9.71
C TYR A 69 14.29 11.63 -9.61
N GLU A 70 14.93 11.90 -10.75
CA GLU A 70 16.30 12.41 -10.83
C GLU A 70 16.44 13.77 -10.15
N GLY A 71 15.49 14.69 -10.33
CA GLY A 71 15.48 15.97 -9.63
C GLY A 71 15.53 15.81 -8.11
N HIS A 72 14.64 14.99 -7.55
CA HIS A 72 14.65 14.71 -6.11
C HIS A 72 15.90 13.95 -5.64
N TYR A 73 16.39 13.00 -6.45
CA TYR A 73 17.59 12.23 -6.11
C TYR A 73 18.85 13.10 -6.13
N ASN A 74 18.96 14.01 -7.09
CA ASN A 74 20.08 14.94 -7.23
C ASN A 74 20.10 15.96 -6.08
N GLU A 75 18.95 16.48 -5.63
CA GLU A 75 18.91 17.33 -4.43
C GLU A 75 19.48 16.61 -3.18
N MET A 76 19.22 15.31 -3.03
CA MET A 76 19.80 14.52 -1.93
C MET A 76 21.29 14.28 -2.13
N LYS A 77 21.72 14.03 -3.37
CA LYS A 77 23.12 13.80 -3.73
C LYS A 77 23.98 15.05 -3.50
N GLU A 78 23.49 16.22 -3.89
CA GLU A 78 24.16 17.50 -3.66
C GLU A 78 24.32 17.80 -2.17
N ALA A 79 23.28 17.54 -1.37
CA ALA A 79 23.32 17.75 0.07
C ALA A 79 24.24 16.74 0.79
N CYS A 80 24.28 15.48 0.35
CA CYS A 80 25.16 14.46 0.91
C CYS A 80 25.38 13.29 -0.07
N PRO A 81 26.49 13.28 -0.84
CA PRO A 81 26.77 12.20 -1.80
C PRO A 81 26.84 10.81 -1.14
N ARG A 82 27.41 10.76 0.08
CA ARG A 82 27.50 9.53 0.88
C ARG A 82 26.14 8.91 1.21
N ALA A 83 25.08 9.72 1.28
CA ALA A 83 23.74 9.23 1.57
C ALA A 83 23.14 8.50 0.36
N THR A 84 23.36 9.03 -0.84
CA THR A 84 22.93 8.41 -2.10
C THR A 84 23.78 7.19 -2.45
N GLU A 85 25.11 7.26 -2.25
CA GLU A 85 26.00 6.09 -2.40
C GLU A 85 25.54 4.93 -1.51
N TRP A 86 25.13 5.22 -0.28
CA TRP A 86 24.58 4.20 0.61
C TRP A 86 23.27 3.59 0.10
N ILE A 87 22.40 4.37 -0.55
CA ILE A 87 21.20 3.82 -1.19
C ILE A 87 21.63 2.90 -2.33
N ASP A 88 22.53 3.34 -3.21
CA ASP A 88 22.96 2.58 -4.38
C ASP A 88 23.68 1.27 -4.00
N ASP A 89 24.47 1.27 -2.93
CA ASP A 89 25.20 0.08 -2.45
C ASP A 89 24.29 -0.96 -1.78
N PHE A 90 23.32 -0.50 -0.97
CA PHE A 90 22.56 -1.36 -0.06
C PHE A 90 21.11 -1.63 -0.50
N HIS A 91 20.57 -0.85 -1.44
CA HIS A 91 19.18 -0.89 -1.90
C HIS A 91 19.10 -1.12 -3.42
N LYS A 92 19.53 -2.32 -3.83
CA LYS A 92 19.64 -2.73 -5.26
C LYS A 92 18.31 -3.00 -5.95
N HIS A 93 17.24 -3.18 -5.19
CA HIS A 93 15.90 -3.47 -5.72
C HIS A 93 15.12 -2.22 -6.07
N ILE A 94 14.05 -2.38 -6.84
CA ILE A 94 13.27 -1.24 -7.32
C ILE A 94 12.45 -0.64 -6.18
N TRP A 95 12.73 0.60 -5.81
CA TRP A 95 12.01 1.30 -4.73
C TRP A 95 11.25 2.55 -5.22
N THR A 96 11.33 2.87 -6.51
CA THR A 96 10.66 4.03 -7.12
C THR A 96 9.70 3.64 -8.24
N ARG A 97 8.54 4.32 -8.31
CA ARG A 97 7.53 4.13 -9.36
C ARG A 97 8.08 4.46 -10.75
N SER A 98 9.08 5.32 -10.87
CA SER A 98 9.67 5.67 -12.16
C SER A 98 10.35 4.46 -12.82
N LYS A 99 10.72 3.45 -12.04
CA LYS A 99 11.34 2.22 -12.52
C LYS A 99 10.37 1.02 -12.54
N PHE A 100 9.12 1.19 -12.13
CA PHE A 100 8.15 0.09 -12.13
C PHE A 100 7.77 -0.34 -13.55
N SER A 101 7.53 -1.65 -13.72
CA SER A 101 6.92 -2.18 -14.93
C SER A 101 5.43 -1.78 -14.98
N PRO A 102 4.92 -1.38 -16.16
CA PRO A 102 3.49 -1.10 -16.33
C PRO A 102 2.64 -2.36 -16.41
N VAL A 103 3.21 -3.57 -16.39
CA VAL A 103 2.44 -4.81 -16.60
C VAL A 103 1.53 -5.13 -15.42
N SER A 104 2.00 -4.93 -14.19
CA SER A 104 1.28 -5.33 -12.97
C SER A 104 0.14 -4.38 -12.56
N LYS A 105 0.07 -3.20 -13.18
CA LYS A 105 -0.84 -2.10 -12.81
C LYS A 105 -0.84 -1.76 -11.31
N CYS A 106 0.29 -1.98 -10.65
CA CYS A 106 0.46 -1.78 -9.22
C CYS A 106 1.45 -0.65 -8.96
N ASP A 107 0.99 0.44 -8.33
CA ASP A 107 1.82 1.58 -7.96
C ASP A 107 2.30 1.53 -6.50
N TYR A 108 2.17 0.39 -5.82
CA TYR A 108 2.50 0.29 -4.40
C TYR A 108 4.01 0.34 -4.20
N VAL A 109 4.45 1.31 -3.40
CA VAL A 109 5.85 1.47 -2.95
C VAL A 109 6.06 1.02 -1.51
N THR A 110 4.99 0.61 -0.82
CA THR A 110 5.04 0.14 0.57
C THR A 110 4.45 -1.26 0.69
N ASN A 111 4.96 -2.02 1.66
CA ASN A 111 4.48 -3.35 2.01
C ASN A 111 3.26 -3.30 2.96
N ASN A 112 2.31 -2.40 2.69
CA ASN A 112 1.12 -2.25 3.54
C ASN A 112 0.27 -3.54 3.59
N ILE A 113 0.34 -4.36 2.54
CA ILE A 113 -0.39 -5.64 2.45
C ILE A 113 0.12 -6.61 3.53
N ALA A 114 1.44 -6.80 3.65
CA ALA A 114 1.98 -7.68 4.69
C ALA A 114 1.71 -7.14 6.10
N GLU A 115 1.74 -5.82 6.30
CA GLU A 115 1.42 -5.20 7.59
C GLU A 115 -0.05 -5.40 7.96
N THR A 116 -0.95 -5.21 7.00
CA THR A 116 -2.39 -5.44 7.16
C THR A 116 -2.66 -6.90 7.49
N PHE A 117 -2.03 -7.84 6.77
CA PHE A 117 -2.15 -9.26 7.06
C PHE A 117 -1.64 -9.60 8.47
N ASN A 118 -0.46 -9.10 8.84
CA ASN A 118 0.13 -9.30 10.17
C ASN A 118 -0.73 -8.76 11.30
N SER A 119 -1.45 -7.66 11.06
CA SER A 119 -2.44 -7.10 11.98
C SER A 119 -3.71 -7.95 12.03
N TRP A 120 -4.17 -8.43 10.87
CA TRP A 120 -5.39 -9.23 10.75
C TRP A 120 -5.31 -10.54 11.53
N ILE A 121 -4.16 -11.21 11.54
CA ILE A 121 -3.95 -12.48 12.26
C ILE A 121 -3.31 -12.28 13.65
N ARG A 122 -3.28 -11.06 14.18
CA ARG A 122 -2.45 -10.70 15.33
C ARG A 122 -2.80 -11.48 16.60
N HIS A 123 -4.07 -11.74 16.84
CA HIS A 123 -4.56 -12.37 18.08
C HIS A 123 -4.40 -13.89 18.04
N GLU A 124 -4.20 -14.44 16.84
CA GLU A 124 -4.12 -15.85 16.53
C GLU A 124 -2.67 -16.34 16.58
N LYS A 125 -1.68 -15.44 16.50
CA LYS A 125 -0.24 -15.78 16.44
C LYS A 125 0.29 -16.60 17.62
N SER A 126 -0.41 -16.61 18.76
CA SER A 126 -0.01 -17.41 19.93
C SER A 126 -0.47 -18.86 19.85
N LEU A 127 -1.29 -19.22 18.85
CA LEU A 127 -1.76 -20.60 18.66
C LEU A 127 -0.63 -21.53 18.21
N PRO A 128 -0.68 -22.83 18.59
CA PRO A 128 0.18 -23.84 17.99
C PRO A 128 0.08 -23.83 16.47
N VAL A 129 1.14 -24.22 15.75
CA VAL A 129 1.24 -24.08 14.28
C VAL A 129 0.03 -24.66 13.54
N VAL A 130 -0.43 -25.86 13.93
CA VAL A 130 -1.60 -26.50 13.31
C VAL A 130 -2.87 -25.69 13.55
N ASP A 131 -3.09 -25.21 14.77
CA ASP A 131 -4.25 -24.39 15.14
C ASP A 131 -4.22 -23.01 14.47
N LEU A 132 -3.04 -22.40 14.36
CA LEU A 132 -2.83 -21.15 13.65
C LEU A 132 -3.19 -21.29 12.17
N MET A 133 -2.72 -22.36 11.52
CA MET A 133 -3.01 -22.62 10.11
C MET A 133 -4.50 -22.85 9.88
N ASP A 134 -5.16 -23.63 10.74
CA ASP A 134 -6.60 -23.86 10.64
C ASP A 134 -7.41 -22.59 10.92
N LYS A 135 -6.99 -21.77 11.88
CA LYS A 135 -7.64 -20.47 12.15
C LYS A 135 -7.49 -19.51 10.97
N ILE A 136 -6.31 -19.40 10.38
CA ILE A 136 -6.08 -18.59 9.17
C ILE A 136 -6.94 -19.10 8.02
N ARG A 137 -7.05 -20.43 7.83
CA ARG A 137 -7.92 -21.04 6.83
C ARG A 137 -9.38 -20.61 7.01
N HIS A 138 -9.92 -20.68 8.22
CA HIS A 138 -11.27 -20.19 8.53
C HIS A 138 -11.44 -18.69 8.23
N MET A 139 -10.48 -17.86 8.64
CA MET A 139 -10.53 -16.42 8.39
C MET A 139 -10.51 -16.10 6.88
N ILE A 140 -9.73 -16.83 6.09
CA ILE A 140 -9.70 -16.69 4.63
C ILE A 140 -11.03 -17.15 4.03
N MET A 141 -11.59 -18.27 4.50
CA MET A 141 -12.88 -18.80 4.05
C MET A 141 -14.01 -17.77 4.25
N GLU A 142 -14.13 -17.20 5.44
CA GLU A 142 -15.10 -16.14 5.74
C GLU A 142 -14.87 -14.91 4.86
N ARG A 143 -13.61 -14.49 4.69
CA ARG A 143 -13.27 -13.34 3.84
C ARG A 143 -13.69 -13.58 2.39
N ILE A 144 -13.39 -14.73 1.82
CA ILE A 144 -13.78 -15.09 0.44
C ILE A 144 -15.30 -15.11 0.31
N SER A 145 -16.01 -15.70 1.27
CA SER A 145 -17.48 -15.72 1.29
C SER A 145 -18.08 -14.30 1.33
N ILE A 146 -17.57 -13.41 2.18
CA ILE A 146 -17.98 -12.00 2.22
C ILE A 146 -17.72 -11.32 0.86
N ARG A 147 -16.54 -11.52 0.29
CA ARG A 147 -16.17 -10.91 -1.00
C ARG A 147 -17.03 -11.43 -2.15
N LYS A 148 -17.40 -12.70 -2.16
CA LYS A 148 -18.30 -13.30 -3.15
C LYS A 148 -19.70 -12.70 -3.09
N ARG A 149 -20.28 -12.59 -1.88
CA ARG A 149 -21.58 -11.91 -1.68
C ARG A 149 -21.55 -10.43 -2.08
N LEU A 150 -20.42 -9.74 -1.88
CA LEU A 150 -20.25 -8.39 -2.38
C LEU A 150 -20.18 -8.38 -3.92
N ALA A 151 -19.44 -9.31 -4.51
CA ALA A 151 -19.28 -9.42 -5.96
C ALA A 151 -20.63 -9.64 -6.68
N GLU A 152 -21.53 -10.44 -6.09
CA GLU A 152 -22.88 -10.69 -6.60
C GLU A 152 -23.71 -9.39 -6.71
N LYS A 153 -23.51 -8.45 -5.78
CA LYS A 153 -24.20 -7.15 -5.77
C LYS A 153 -23.59 -6.12 -6.71
N LEU A 154 -22.39 -6.37 -7.24
CA LEU A 154 -21.74 -5.44 -8.15
C LEU A 154 -22.36 -5.52 -9.55
N THR A 155 -22.77 -4.36 -10.04
CA THR A 155 -23.30 -4.12 -11.39
C THR A 155 -22.36 -3.21 -12.18
N GLY A 156 -22.53 -3.17 -13.50
CA GLY A 156 -21.70 -2.38 -14.41
C GLY A 156 -20.39 -3.06 -14.81
N GLN A 157 -19.62 -2.38 -15.67
CA GLN A 157 -18.36 -2.89 -16.22
C GLN A 157 -17.19 -2.70 -15.27
N ILE A 158 -17.05 -1.50 -14.68
CA ILE A 158 -15.93 -1.09 -13.84
C ILE A 158 -16.33 -1.07 -12.36
N LEU A 159 -15.40 -1.39 -11.47
CA LEU A 159 -15.62 -1.31 -10.03
C LEU A 159 -16.12 0.09 -9.60
N PRO A 160 -17.22 0.20 -8.83
CA PRO A 160 -17.82 1.49 -8.45
C PRO A 160 -16.85 2.44 -7.74
N SER A 161 -15.92 1.92 -6.93
CA SER A 161 -14.91 2.72 -6.25
C SER A 161 -13.93 3.39 -7.21
N VAL A 162 -13.62 2.74 -8.33
CA VAL A 162 -12.75 3.28 -9.38
C VAL A 162 -13.50 4.35 -10.17
N MET A 163 -14.75 4.09 -10.56
CA MET A 163 -15.59 5.09 -11.23
C MET A 163 -15.80 6.34 -10.37
N LYS A 164 -16.09 6.17 -9.08
CA LYS A 164 -16.19 7.28 -8.13
C LYS A 164 -14.90 8.11 -8.09
N THR A 165 -13.74 7.46 -8.15
CA THR A 165 -12.44 8.13 -8.18
C THR A 165 -12.24 8.91 -9.47
N LEU A 166 -12.62 8.34 -10.62
CA LEU A 166 -12.50 8.99 -11.92
C LEU A 166 -13.39 10.25 -12.01
N TYR A 167 -14.66 10.14 -11.62
CA TYR A 167 -15.57 11.29 -11.61
C TYR A 167 -15.19 12.35 -10.58
N ALA A 168 -14.53 11.98 -9.48
CA ALA A 168 -14.00 12.97 -8.55
C ALA A 168 -12.81 13.72 -9.16
N ARG A 169 -11.98 13.04 -9.95
CA ARG A 169 -10.82 13.61 -10.64
C ARG A 169 -11.16 14.38 -11.90
N SER A 170 -12.35 14.21 -12.47
CA SER A 170 -12.79 14.91 -13.67
C SER A 170 -13.31 16.32 -13.41
N ARG A 171 -13.46 16.71 -12.14
CA ARG A 171 -13.99 18.02 -11.74
C ARG A 171 -12.89 19.06 -11.71
N ASP A 172 -13.25 20.29 -12.08
CA ASP A 172 -12.43 21.50 -11.92
C ASP A 172 -11.03 21.39 -12.54
N LEU A 173 -10.91 20.67 -13.65
CA LEU A 173 -9.68 20.56 -14.41
C LEU A 173 -9.47 21.84 -15.23
N GLY A 174 -8.76 22.81 -14.67
CA GLY A 174 -8.34 24.05 -15.35
C GLY A 174 -7.23 23.85 -16.37
N TYR A 175 -7.33 22.80 -17.19
CA TYR A 175 -6.32 22.42 -18.19
C TYR A 175 -6.66 23.00 -19.57
N LYS A 176 -5.69 22.98 -20.47
CA LYS A 176 -5.81 23.35 -21.88
C LYS A 176 -5.55 22.13 -22.74
N LEU A 177 -6.37 21.94 -23.77
CA LEU A 177 -6.21 20.87 -24.76
C LEU A 177 -5.65 21.44 -26.06
N TYR A 178 -4.52 20.90 -26.52
CA TYR A 178 -4.01 21.08 -27.87
C TYR A 178 -4.25 19.78 -28.64
N SER A 179 -5.26 19.82 -29.50
CA SER A 179 -5.77 18.65 -30.22
C SER A 179 -4.89 18.31 -31.42
N ALA A 180 -4.35 17.08 -31.48
CA ALA A 180 -3.80 16.53 -32.71
C ALA A 180 -4.89 15.75 -33.48
N HIS A 181 -5.55 14.77 -32.85
CA HIS A 181 -6.74 14.10 -33.38
C HIS A 181 -7.67 13.60 -32.24
N LYS A 182 -8.72 12.82 -32.57
CA LYS A 182 -9.74 12.38 -31.58
C LYS A 182 -9.14 11.67 -30.35
N HIS A 183 -8.09 10.87 -30.55
CA HIS A 183 -7.48 10.00 -29.55
C HIS A 183 -6.07 10.46 -29.11
N LEU A 184 -5.59 11.61 -29.60
CA LEU A 184 -4.25 12.11 -29.33
C LEU A 184 -4.26 13.63 -29.14
N GLY A 185 -3.56 14.09 -28.12
CA GLY A 185 -3.34 15.51 -27.92
C GLY A 185 -2.38 15.81 -26.79
N GLU A 186 -2.09 17.10 -26.64
CA GLU A 186 -1.31 17.62 -25.52
C GLU A 186 -2.23 18.28 -24.53
N ILE A 187 -2.06 17.93 -23.26
CA ILE A 187 -2.75 18.55 -22.14
C ILE A 187 -1.76 19.47 -21.43
N GLY A 188 -2.09 20.75 -21.36
CA GLY A 188 -1.30 21.76 -20.69
C GLY A 188 -1.98 22.30 -19.44
N GLY A 189 -1.18 22.80 -18.51
CA GLY A 189 -1.68 23.51 -17.34
C GLY A 189 -0.57 24.29 -16.65
N THR A 190 -0.93 24.95 -15.55
CA THR A 190 0.01 25.72 -14.72
C THR A 190 0.08 25.08 -13.33
N GLY A 191 1.29 24.77 -12.88
CA GLY A 191 1.55 24.26 -11.54
C GLY A 191 1.37 25.32 -10.46
N ARG A 192 1.47 24.89 -9.19
CA ARG A 192 1.43 25.81 -8.03
C ARG A 192 2.65 26.72 -7.97
N ASP A 193 3.74 26.30 -8.59
CA ASP A 193 4.98 27.04 -8.77
C ASP A 193 4.92 28.01 -9.96
N LEU A 194 3.73 28.23 -10.53
CA LEU A 194 3.48 29.06 -11.71
C LEU A 194 4.20 28.57 -12.98
N LYS A 195 4.81 27.38 -12.94
CA LYS A 195 5.44 26.78 -14.12
C LYS A 195 4.40 26.10 -14.98
N THR A 196 4.48 26.34 -16.27
CA THR A 196 3.66 25.62 -17.24
C THR A 196 4.21 24.21 -17.42
N TRP A 197 3.30 23.26 -17.60
CA TRP A 197 3.61 21.88 -17.90
C TRP A 197 2.76 21.41 -19.08
N ARG A 198 3.25 20.40 -19.78
CA ARG A 198 2.51 19.72 -20.86
C ARG A 198 2.72 18.22 -20.78
N HIS A 199 1.67 17.49 -21.10
CA HIS A 199 1.70 16.04 -21.21
C HIS A 199 1.02 15.59 -22.50
N THR A 200 1.70 14.75 -23.27
CA THR A 200 1.10 14.05 -24.40
C THR A 200 0.23 12.91 -23.87
N VAL A 201 -0.92 12.70 -24.51
CA VAL A 201 -1.85 11.62 -24.22
C VAL A 201 -2.23 10.95 -25.52
N ASP A 202 -2.00 9.64 -25.59
CA ASP A 202 -2.45 8.77 -26.68
C ASP A 202 -3.39 7.69 -26.11
N LEU A 203 -4.67 7.77 -26.49
CA LEU A 203 -5.70 6.84 -26.03
C LEU A 203 -5.63 5.48 -26.74
N ASN A 204 -5.05 5.41 -27.94
CA ASN A 204 -4.93 4.17 -28.71
C ASN A 204 -3.83 3.27 -28.12
N THR A 205 -2.66 3.85 -27.83
CA THR A 205 -1.55 3.11 -27.19
C THR A 205 -1.71 2.99 -25.68
N ARG A 206 -2.71 3.68 -25.11
CA ARG A 206 -2.98 3.78 -23.67
C ARG A 206 -1.82 4.41 -22.89
N GLU A 207 -1.25 5.47 -23.44
CA GLU A 207 -0.08 6.14 -22.90
C GLU A 207 -0.34 7.61 -22.54
N CYS A 208 0.29 8.04 -21.46
CA CYS A 208 0.44 9.44 -21.13
C CYS A 208 1.88 9.70 -20.72
N SER A 209 2.49 10.81 -21.15
CA SER A 209 3.88 11.10 -20.78
C SER A 209 4.10 11.31 -19.28
N CYS A 210 3.03 11.46 -18.48
CA CYS A 210 3.14 11.47 -17.02
C CYS A 210 3.37 10.06 -16.41
N ARG A 211 3.24 8.98 -17.19
CA ARG A 211 3.38 7.56 -16.83
C ARG A 211 2.40 7.00 -15.79
N GLN A 212 1.60 7.83 -15.13
CA GLN A 212 0.68 7.39 -14.10
C GLN A 212 -0.36 6.39 -14.61
N TRP A 213 -0.89 6.60 -15.81
CA TRP A 213 -1.90 5.70 -16.39
C TRP A 213 -1.31 4.32 -16.67
N GLN A 214 -0.09 4.27 -17.23
CA GLN A 214 0.60 3.03 -17.55
C GLN A 214 0.89 2.20 -16.30
N ILE A 215 1.32 2.84 -15.20
CA ILE A 215 1.67 2.17 -13.94
C ILE A 215 0.44 1.77 -13.12
N THR A 216 -0.63 2.56 -13.13
CA THR A 216 -1.82 2.31 -12.28
C THR A 216 -2.94 1.59 -13.02
N GLY A 217 -2.97 1.61 -14.35
CA GLY A 217 -4.12 1.13 -15.13
C GLY A 217 -5.37 2.01 -15.01
N ILE A 218 -5.30 3.11 -14.28
CA ILE A 218 -6.41 4.05 -14.09
C ILE A 218 -6.05 5.36 -14.80
N PRO A 219 -6.94 5.91 -15.65
CA PRO A 219 -6.72 7.20 -16.29
C PRO A 219 -6.25 8.28 -15.30
N CYS A 220 -5.15 8.96 -15.65
CA CYS A 220 -4.68 10.13 -14.91
C CYS A 220 -5.51 11.37 -15.28
N THR A 221 -5.34 12.49 -14.59
CA THR A 221 -6.13 13.70 -14.85
C THR A 221 -5.96 14.23 -16.28
N HIS A 222 -4.79 14.05 -16.90
CA HIS A 222 -4.57 14.41 -18.31
C HIS A 222 -5.43 13.56 -19.26
N VAL A 223 -5.44 12.25 -19.04
CA VAL A 223 -6.23 11.29 -19.83
C VAL A 223 -7.72 11.55 -19.64
N ILE A 224 -8.15 11.75 -18.38
CA ILE A 224 -9.53 12.10 -18.05
C ILE A 224 -9.93 13.39 -18.79
N PHE A 225 -9.10 14.42 -18.75
CA PHE A 225 -9.38 15.70 -19.41
C PHE A 225 -9.54 15.54 -20.93
N LEU A 226 -8.68 14.75 -21.58
CA LEU A 226 -8.81 14.46 -23.01
C LEU A 226 -10.14 13.76 -23.29
N ILE A 227 -10.50 12.74 -22.51
CA ILE A 227 -11.74 11.96 -22.70
C ILE A 227 -12.97 12.85 -22.56
N ILE A 228 -13.10 13.62 -21.48
CA ILE A 228 -14.29 14.46 -21.25
C ILE A 228 -14.40 15.63 -22.22
N SER A 229 -13.29 16.04 -22.84
CA SER A 229 -13.25 17.08 -23.87
C SER A 229 -13.71 16.59 -25.25
N ARG A 230 -14.03 15.29 -25.40
CA ARG A 230 -14.42 14.68 -26.66
C ARG A 230 -15.79 14.03 -26.55
N ARG A 231 -16.62 14.21 -27.57
CA ARG A 231 -17.91 13.50 -27.67
C ARG A 231 -17.68 12.03 -28.01
N GLY A 232 -18.45 11.15 -27.37
CA GLY A 232 -18.48 9.72 -27.65
C GLY A 232 -17.29 8.94 -27.12
N LEU A 233 -16.56 9.47 -26.14
CA LEU A 233 -15.56 8.72 -25.37
C LEU A 233 -16.04 8.60 -23.92
N GLU A 234 -16.01 7.40 -23.39
CA GLU A 234 -16.42 7.08 -22.02
C GLU A 234 -15.21 6.64 -21.19
N LEU A 235 -15.16 7.06 -19.92
CA LEU A 235 -14.00 6.81 -19.04
C LEU A 235 -13.75 5.32 -18.83
N GLU A 236 -14.83 4.54 -18.77
CA GLU A 236 -14.87 3.09 -18.56
C GLU A 236 -14.00 2.33 -19.58
N GLN A 237 -13.98 2.81 -20.83
CA GLN A 237 -13.25 2.19 -21.94
C GLN A 237 -11.73 2.22 -21.72
N PHE A 238 -11.25 3.16 -20.91
CA PHE A 238 -9.83 3.42 -20.73
C PHE A 238 -9.29 2.92 -19.39
N VAL A 239 -10.13 2.29 -18.56
CA VAL A 239 -9.71 1.62 -17.32
C VAL A 239 -9.18 0.22 -17.63
N ASP A 240 -8.12 -0.19 -16.94
CA ASP A 240 -7.53 -1.53 -17.08
C ASP A 240 -8.47 -2.64 -16.57
N GLU A 241 -8.40 -3.81 -17.19
CA GLU A 241 -9.25 -4.97 -16.90
C GLU A 241 -9.13 -5.45 -15.46
N TYR A 242 -8.00 -5.22 -14.78
CA TYR A 242 -7.84 -5.53 -13.36
C TYR A 242 -8.90 -4.86 -12.47
N TYR A 243 -9.51 -3.77 -12.93
CA TYR A 243 -10.55 -3.04 -12.20
C TYR A 243 -11.97 -3.34 -12.68
N TYR A 244 -12.15 -4.36 -13.53
CA TYR A 244 -13.48 -4.73 -14.00
C TYR A 244 -14.22 -5.52 -12.93
N VAL A 245 -15.54 -5.35 -12.89
CA VAL A 245 -16.42 -6.17 -12.03
C VAL A 245 -16.26 -7.65 -12.35
N ALA A 246 -16.09 -8.00 -13.63
CA ALA A 246 -15.82 -9.38 -14.07
C ALA A 246 -14.52 -9.94 -13.48
N ALA A 247 -13.43 -9.16 -13.49
CA ALA A 247 -12.15 -9.57 -12.91
C ALA A 247 -12.27 -9.78 -11.39
N PHE A 248 -12.98 -8.89 -10.69
CA PHE A 248 -13.27 -9.05 -9.26
C PHE A 248 -14.08 -10.31 -8.98
N LYS A 249 -15.13 -10.60 -9.77
CA LYS A 249 -15.92 -11.84 -9.66
C LYS A 249 -15.04 -13.08 -9.87
N ARG A 250 -14.17 -13.09 -10.88
CA ARG A 250 -13.22 -14.19 -11.13
C ARG A 250 -12.25 -14.39 -9.97
N ALA A 251 -11.70 -13.32 -9.41
CA ALA A 251 -10.74 -13.37 -8.30
C ALA A 251 -11.32 -14.05 -7.03
N TYR A 252 -12.63 -13.98 -6.82
CA TYR A 252 -13.32 -14.57 -5.67
C TYR A 252 -14.31 -15.68 -6.04
N ALA A 253 -14.21 -16.25 -7.25
CA ALA A 253 -15.11 -17.32 -7.71
C ALA A 253 -14.89 -18.62 -6.93
N GLY A 254 -13.63 -18.91 -6.59
CA GLY A 254 -13.22 -20.08 -5.81
C GLY A 254 -13.69 -20.02 -4.35
N HIS A 255 -13.51 -21.14 -3.64
CA HIS A 255 -13.81 -21.25 -2.22
C HIS A 255 -12.74 -22.07 -1.51
N VAL A 256 -12.58 -21.83 -0.20
CA VAL A 256 -11.77 -22.71 0.65
C VAL A 256 -12.63 -23.92 0.98
N VAL A 257 -12.11 -25.13 0.72
CA VAL A 257 -12.82 -26.37 1.03
C VAL A 257 -12.93 -26.53 2.56
N PRO A 258 -14.13 -26.80 3.10
CA PRO A 258 -14.30 -27.14 4.51
C PRO A 258 -13.52 -28.40 4.88
N MET A 259 -13.08 -28.48 6.12
CA MET A 259 -12.35 -29.63 6.65
C MET A 259 -13.01 -30.05 7.95
N THR A 260 -13.07 -31.36 8.20
CA THR A 260 -13.60 -31.92 9.44
C THR A 260 -12.68 -31.63 10.62
N ASP A 261 -13.18 -31.86 11.84
CA ASP A 261 -12.38 -31.69 13.05
C ASP A 261 -11.17 -32.64 13.05
N LYS A 262 -10.12 -32.25 13.77
CA LYS A 262 -8.88 -33.03 13.94
C LYS A 262 -9.15 -34.48 14.38
N ALA A 263 -10.17 -34.70 15.21
CA ALA A 263 -10.54 -36.04 15.67
C ALA A 263 -10.97 -36.98 14.52
N GLN A 264 -11.41 -36.42 13.39
CA GLN A 264 -11.92 -37.16 12.23
C GLN A 264 -10.88 -37.32 11.12
N TRP A 265 -9.67 -36.77 11.28
CA TRP A 265 -8.64 -36.87 10.25
C TRP A 265 -8.12 -38.30 10.14
N ALA A 266 -7.88 -38.75 8.90
CA ALA A 266 -7.29 -40.05 8.65
C ALA A 266 -5.92 -40.16 9.34
N LYS A 267 -5.77 -41.14 10.24
CA LYS A 267 -4.51 -41.45 10.91
C LYS A 267 -3.63 -42.24 9.95
N GLY A 268 -2.88 -41.55 9.09
CA GLY A 268 -1.93 -42.14 8.16
C GLY A 268 -0.49 -41.87 8.59
N ASN A 269 0.40 -42.86 8.43
CA ASN A 269 1.83 -42.61 8.50
C ASN A 269 2.27 -41.94 7.20
N ILE A 270 2.51 -40.63 7.24
CA ILE A 270 2.91 -39.82 6.07
C ILE A 270 4.39 -40.10 5.70
N GLY A 271 5.08 -41.03 6.39
CA GLY A 271 6.51 -41.32 6.21
C GLY A 271 7.43 -40.16 6.62
N LEU A 272 6.86 -39.02 7.01
CA LEU A 272 7.57 -37.80 7.41
C LEU A 272 7.43 -37.58 8.92
N LYS A 273 8.50 -37.79 9.66
CA LYS A 273 8.57 -37.46 11.09
C LYS A 273 8.96 -35.99 11.24
N LEU A 274 7.98 -35.11 11.48
CA LEU A 274 8.26 -33.69 11.73
C LEU A 274 8.85 -33.53 13.13
N HIS A 275 10.17 -33.38 13.20
CA HIS A 275 10.85 -33.09 14.45
C HIS A 275 10.57 -31.64 14.87
N PRO A 276 10.41 -31.36 16.18
CA PRO A 276 10.31 -29.98 16.64
C PRO A 276 11.55 -29.22 16.18
N PRO A 277 11.41 -27.94 15.76
CA PRO A 277 12.57 -27.14 15.39
C PRO A 277 13.54 -27.10 16.58
N LEU A 278 14.83 -27.23 16.30
CA LEU A 278 15.89 -27.07 17.31
C LEU A 278 15.89 -25.60 17.76
N LEU A 279 15.08 -25.28 18.77
CA LEU A 279 14.97 -23.95 19.35
C LEU A 279 16.22 -23.67 20.18
N LYS A 280 17.23 -23.02 19.59
CA LYS A 280 18.26 -22.34 20.38
C LYS A 280 17.58 -21.17 21.10
N ARG A 281 17.52 -21.20 22.43
CA ARG A 281 17.04 -20.05 23.21
C ARG A 281 17.93 -18.84 22.90
N SER A 282 17.38 -17.83 22.24
CA SER A 282 17.96 -16.48 22.29
C SER A 282 17.93 -16.00 23.75
N ALA A 283 19.05 -15.47 24.25
CA ALA A 283 19.13 -14.97 25.63
C ALA A 283 18.02 -13.91 25.90
N GLY A 284 17.24 -14.12 26.96
CA GLY A 284 16.20 -13.20 27.43
C GLY A 284 14.75 -13.64 27.17
N ARG A 285 13.80 -12.94 27.83
CA ARG A 285 12.37 -13.20 27.73
C ARG A 285 11.86 -12.94 26.30
N PRO A 286 11.15 -13.88 25.65
CA PRO A 286 10.51 -13.65 24.36
C PRO A 286 9.60 -12.43 24.42
N ARG A 287 9.88 -11.43 23.58
CA ARG A 287 9.05 -10.22 23.53
C ARG A 287 7.81 -10.53 22.69
N SER A 288 6.61 -10.42 23.28
CA SER A 288 5.36 -10.52 22.51
C SER A 288 5.12 -9.31 21.59
N ARG A 289 5.87 -8.22 21.79
CA ARG A 289 5.76 -6.98 21.01
C ARG A 289 7.05 -6.74 20.23
N ARG A 290 6.88 -6.47 18.93
CA ARG A 290 7.96 -5.98 18.05
C ARG A 290 8.47 -4.62 18.54
N ILE A 291 9.77 -4.37 18.38
CA ILE A 291 10.37 -3.05 18.61
C ILE A 291 9.78 -2.06 17.58
N LYS A 292 9.04 -1.08 18.08
CA LYS A 292 8.42 -0.03 17.27
C LYS A 292 9.48 0.83 16.62
N GLY A 293 9.25 1.21 15.36
CA GLY A 293 10.08 2.22 14.67
C GLY A 293 9.88 3.61 15.27
N VAL A 294 10.79 4.54 14.96
CA VAL A 294 10.71 5.95 15.39
C VAL A 294 9.40 6.59 14.96
N GLU A 295 8.91 6.28 13.76
CA GLU A 295 7.63 6.77 13.23
C GLU A 295 6.39 6.13 13.88
N GLU A 296 6.53 5.04 14.63
CA GLU A 296 5.42 4.33 15.30
C GLU A 296 5.20 4.78 16.75
N GLY A 297 5.84 5.90 17.16
CA GLY A 297 5.66 6.53 18.47
C GLY A 297 6.15 5.68 19.64
N GLY A 298 7.28 4.99 19.50
CA GLY A 298 7.93 4.31 20.63
C GLY A 298 8.71 5.29 21.51
N VAL A 299 8.70 5.08 22.83
CA VAL A 299 9.53 5.84 23.80
C VAL A 299 11.01 5.67 23.40
N GLY A 300 11.58 6.71 22.80
CA GLY A 300 12.96 6.70 22.34
C GLY A 300 13.94 6.73 23.50
N LYS A 301 15.04 5.98 23.41
CA LYS A 301 16.23 6.26 24.23
C LYS A 301 16.78 7.64 23.85
N ARG A 302 17.29 8.40 24.83
CA ARG A 302 17.90 9.73 24.65
C ARG A 302 18.85 9.72 23.46
N LYS A 303 18.56 10.55 22.46
CA LYS A 303 19.50 10.84 21.36
C LYS A 303 20.54 11.83 21.86
N TYR A 304 21.83 11.53 21.63
CA TYR A 304 22.88 12.53 21.84
C TYR A 304 22.77 13.59 20.74
N ARG A 305 22.53 14.83 21.15
CA ARG A 305 22.57 16.02 20.29
C ARG A 305 24.03 16.44 20.12
N CYS A 306 24.47 16.64 18.88
CA CYS A 306 25.80 17.19 18.60
C CYS A 306 25.88 18.63 19.13
N LYS A 307 26.93 18.96 19.90
CA LYS A 307 27.15 20.27 20.56
C LYS A 307 27.73 21.34 19.62
N ARG A 308 27.37 21.38 18.34
CA ARG A 308 27.86 22.44 17.43
C ARG A 308 26.75 23.07 16.61
N SER A 309 25.96 23.88 17.30
CA SER A 309 25.23 25.03 16.75
C SER A 309 24.63 25.79 17.92
N THR A 310 25.39 26.70 18.53
CA THR A 310 24.85 27.74 19.40
C THR A 310 24.23 28.81 18.50
N PRO A 311 22.91 29.09 18.56
CA PRO A 311 22.40 30.35 18.07
C PRO A 311 22.69 31.39 19.15
N THR A 312 23.42 32.43 18.77
CA THR A 312 23.58 33.65 19.54
C THR A 312 22.21 34.22 19.91
N ARG A 313 22.08 34.56 21.18
CA ARG A 313 20.90 35.13 21.83
C ARG A 313 20.74 36.59 21.41
N SER A 314 19.69 36.92 20.65
CA SER A 314 19.15 38.28 20.56
C SER A 314 17.68 38.29 21.01
N ARG A 315 17.35 39.32 21.79
CA ARG A 315 16.12 39.56 22.58
C ARG A 315 14.84 39.73 21.72
N PRO A 316 13.64 39.61 22.32
CA PRO A 316 12.37 39.54 21.61
C PRO A 316 11.80 40.93 21.29
N SER A 317 11.20 41.07 20.11
CA SER A 317 10.26 42.14 19.78
C SER A 317 8.92 41.54 19.39
N VAL A 318 7.89 42.09 20.03
CA VAL A 318 6.47 41.77 19.97
C VAL A 318 5.91 42.09 18.59
N VAL A 319 5.25 41.14 17.91
CA VAL A 319 4.12 41.40 16.99
C VAL A 319 3.18 40.19 16.92
N THR A 320 1.98 40.42 17.45
CA THR A 320 0.63 40.03 17.00
C THR A 320 0.31 38.60 16.54
N THR A 321 -0.56 37.98 17.34
CA THR A 321 -1.43 36.83 17.07
C THR A 321 -2.21 36.91 15.75
N THR A 322 -2.11 35.88 14.91
CA THR A 322 -3.20 35.40 14.03
C THR A 322 -3.14 33.87 13.88
N SER A 323 -4.33 33.28 13.77
CA SER A 323 -4.71 31.86 13.89
C SER A 323 -4.04 30.87 12.91
N PRO A 324 -4.05 29.54 13.21
CA PRO A 324 -3.37 28.53 12.38
C PRO A 324 -4.15 28.19 11.11
N ILE A 325 -3.43 28.24 9.97
CA ILE A 325 -3.85 27.69 8.68
C ILE A 325 -3.94 26.17 8.76
N THR A 326 -5.09 25.66 8.36
CA THR A 326 -5.47 24.26 8.25
C THR A 326 -4.58 23.52 7.25
N ARG A 327 -3.90 22.46 7.71
CA ARG A 327 -3.21 21.48 6.83
C ARG A 327 -4.25 20.69 6.03
N SER A 328 -4.34 20.95 4.74
CA SER A 328 -5.06 20.10 3.80
C SER A 328 -4.34 18.74 3.66
N ARG A 329 -5.00 17.68 4.13
CA ARG A 329 -4.58 16.29 3.93
C ARG A 329 -4.79 15.92 2.45
N ALA A 330 -3.70 15.72 1.71
CA ALA A 330 -3.74 14.97 0.46
C ALA A 330 -4.16 13.53 0.77
N ARG A 331 -5.39 13.18 0.37
CA ARG A 331 -6.01 11.87 0.58
C ARG A 331 -5.40 10.88 -0.42
N ALA A 332 -4.50 10.03 0.06
CA ALA A 332 -4.16 8.81 -0.65
C ALA A 332 -5.44 7.97 -0.81
N LEU A 333 -5.68 7.45 -2.00
CA LEU A 333 -6.78 6.54 -2.28
C LEU A 333 -6.51 5.20 -1.59
N ASN A 334 -6.84 5.14 -0.31
CA ASN A 334 -7.09 3.87 0.35
C ASN A 334 -8.41 3.36 -0.21
N LEU A 335 -8.36 2.26 -0.96
CA LEU A 335 -9.51 1.38 -1.11
C LEU A 335 -9.85 0.88 0.29
N ASP A 336 -10.80 1.54 0.94
CA ASP A 336 -11.31 1.15 2.26
C ASP A 336 -11.85 -0.27 2.19
N VAL A 337 -11.07 -1.22 2.69
CA VAL A 337 -11.57 -2.53 3.09
C VAL A 337 -12.37 -2.29 4.37
N ALA A 338 -13.68 -2.15 4.22
CA ALA A 338 -14.60 -2.06 5.35
C ALA A 338 -14.26 -3.13 6.40
N ALA A 339 -14.03 -2.67 7.64
CA ALA A 339 -13.94 -3.54 8.80
C ALA A 339 -15.30 -4.23 9.01
N PRO A 340 -15.33 -5.52 9.40
CA PRO A 340 -16.59 -6.18 9.73
C PRO A 340 -17.22 -5.53 10.98
N PRO A 341 -18.56 -5.46 11.07
CA PRO A 341 -19.23 -4.94 12.25
C PRO A 341 -18.97 -5.86 13.44
N THR A 342 -18.60 -5.27 14.57
CA THR A 342 -18.59 -5.92 15.88
C THR A 342 -20.02 -6.21 16.32
N ASN A 343 -20.41 -7.49 16.37
CA ASN A 343 -21.63 -7.91 17.05
C ASN A 343 -21.49 -7.62 18.54
N GLN A 344 -22.23 -6.64 19.05
CA GLN A 344 -22.57 -6.56 20.47
C GLN A 344 -23.79 -7.45 20.69
N GLU A 345 -23.61 -8.56 21.39
CA GLU A 345 -24.69 -9.36 21.95
C GLU A 345 -25.53 -8.49 22.90
N LYS A 346 -26.78 -8.23 22.52
CA LYS A 346 -27.82 -7.80 23.47
C LYS A 346 -28.27 -9.03 24.25
N ASN A 347 -27.81 -9.11 25.49
CA ASN A 347 -28.27 -10.08 26.48
C ASN A 347 -29.72 -9.73 26.88
N THR A 348 -30.70 -10.55 26.48
CA THR A 348 -32.06 -10.54 27.02
C THR A 348 -32.29 -11.79 27.85
N ARG A 349 -32.59 -11.60 29.15
CA ARG A 349 -33.58 -12.32 29.97
C ARG A 349 -33.22 -12.23 31.46
N LYS A 350 -33.94 -11.38 32.20
CA LYS A 350 -34.22 -11.57 33.63
C LYS A 350 -35.72 -11.66 33.80
N SER A 351 -36.19 -12.83 34.19
CA SER A 351 -37.56 -13.12 34.64
C SER A 351 -37.76 -12.55 36.05
N PRO A 352 -38.94 -12.01 36.41
CA PRO A 352 -39.24 -11.64 37.79
C PRO A 352 -39.95 -12.78 38.52
N SER A 353 -39.43 -13.16 39.69
CA SER A 353 -40.11 -14.06 40.63
C SER A 353 -41.19 -13.30 41.40
N LYS A 354 -42.44 -13.75 41.30
CA LYS A 354 -43.51 -13.39 42.24
C LYS A 354 -43.33 -14.18 43.54
N LYS A 355 -43.29 -13.49 44.69
CA LYS A 355 -43.65 -14.05 46.00
C LYS A 355 -44.82 -13.25 46.56
N ALA A 356 -45.74 -14.01 47.14
CA ALA A 356 -47.03 -13.62 47.68
C ALA A 356 -46.93 -12.91 49.05
N GLY A 357 -48.03 -12.25 49.44
CA GLY A 357 -48.53 -12.32 50.82
C GLY A 357 -48.96 -10.99 51.46
N GLY A 358 -50.26 -10.90 51.79
CA GLY A 358 -50.85 -9.95 52.75
C GLY A 358 -51.90 -9.04 52.10
N GLY A 359 -53.22 -9.17 52.29
CA GLY A 359 -53.98 -9.89 53.31
C GLY A 359 -54.50 -8.96 54.40
N LYS A 360 -55.43 -8.05 54.05
CA LYS A 360 -56.70 -7.74 54.72
C LYS A 360 -57.36 -6.54 54.04
#